data_AF-A0A3S4HDV0-F1
#
_entry.id   AF-A0A3S4HDV0-F1
#
_cell.length_a   1.000
_cell.length_b   1.000
_cell.length_c   1.000
_cell.angle_alpha   90.00
_cell.angle_beta   90.00
_cell.angle_gamma   90.00
#
_symmetry.space_group_name_H-M   'P 1'
#
loop_
_entity.id
_entity.type
_entity.pdbx_description
1 polymer ?
#
loop_
_entity_poly.entity_id
_entity_poly.type
_entity_poly.pdbx_seq_one_letter_code
_entity_poly.pdbx_strand_id
1 'polypeptide(L)'
;MNNNLRETVQRVQALVQDGGADGVQIDPMPFREYGIEAVPVLVVRCEKGLDVVRGNLRLEEGLKRIAKEGDCAAMAKKLLEQGAVK
;
A
#
# COMPACT_ATOMS: atom_id res chain seq x y z
N MET A 1 11.72 -12.28 -18.74
CA MET A 1 11.81 -11.55 -17.46
C MET A 1 12.24 -12.53 -16.39
N ASN A 2 13.35 -12.28 -15.70
CA ASN A 2 13.87 -13.17 -14.64
C ASN A 2 13.33 -12.68 -13.28
N ASN A 3 12.32 -13.33 -12.72
CA ASN A 3 11.65 -12.94 -11.46
C ASN A 3 12.39 -13.49 -10.22
N ASN A 4 13.72 -13.41 -10.20
CA ASN A 4 14.52 -13.87 -9.07
C ASN A 4 14.73 -12.74 -8.07
N LEU A 5 13.97 -12.77 -6.97
CA LEU A 5 14.01 -11.75 -5.94
C LEU A 5 15.39 -11.60 -5.28
N ARG A 6 16.16 -12.69 -5.21
CA ARG A 6 17.54 -12.68 -4.66
C ARG A 6 18.48 -11.88 -5.55
N GLU A 7 18.39 -12.09 -6.86
CA GLU A 7 19.20 -11.36 -7.83
C GLU A 7 18.83 -9.86 -7.82
N THR A 8 17.54 -9.54 -7.74
CA THR A 8 17.05 -8.16 -7.61
C THR A 8 17.61 -7.49 -6.36
N VAL A 9 17.58 -8.16 -5.20
CA VAL A 9 18.10 -7.62 -3.93
C VAL A 9 19.61 -7.36 -4.03
N GLN A 10 20.38 -8.27 -4.62
CA GLN A 10 21.83 -8.11 -4.79
C GLN A 10 22.16 -6.90 -5.67
N ARG A 11 21.42 -6.70 -6.77
CA ARG A 11 21.62 -5.55 -7.66
C ARG A 11 21.25 -4.23 -7.00
N VAL A 12 20.14 -4.21 -6.25
CA VAL A 12 19.72 -3.03 -5.49
C VAL A 12 20.73 -2.68 -4.41
N GLN A 13 21.30 -3.68 -3.72
CA GLN A 13 22.31 -3.47 -2.69
C GLN A 13 23.60 -2.85 -3.26
N ALA A 14 24.06 -3.30 -4.43
CA ALA A 14 25.23 -2.73 -5.10
C ALA A 14 25.00 -1.24 -5.47
N LEU A 15 23.81 -0.90 -5.98
CA LEU A 15 23.44 0.48 -6.34
C LEU A 15 23.43 1.44 -5.13
N VAL A 16 23.10 0.95 -3.94
CA VAL A 16 23.11 1.75 -2.70
C VAL A 16 24.55 1.94 -2.16
N GLN A 17 25.43 0.96 -2.35
CA GLN A 17 26.82 1.01 -1.88
C GLN A 17 27.71 1.95 -2.71
N ASP A 18 27.42 2.08 -4.02
CA ASP A 18 28.18 2.96 -4.93
C ASP A 18 27.85 4.47 -4.75
N GLY A 19 27.17 4.84 -3.67
CA GLY A 19 27.00 6.24 -3.24
C GLY A 19 25.93 7.04 -3.98
N GLY A 20 25.12 6.40 -4.82
CA GLY A 20 24.13 7.07 -5.66
C GLY A 20 22.78 7.40 -4.99
N ALA A 21 22.47 6.80 -3.83
CA ALA A 21 21.22 7.07 -3.13
C ALA A 21 21.34 6.71 -1.63
N ASP A 22 20.92 7.62 -0.75
CA ASP A 22 20.91 7.49 0.71
C ASP A 22 19.80 6.52 1.21
N GLY A 23 19.66 5.40 0.50
CA GLY A 23 18.49 4.52 0.51
C GLY A 23 17.84 4.42 -0.87
N VAL A 24 17.06 3.38 -1.10
CA VAL A 24 16.33 3.20 -2.37
C VAL A 24 15.13 4.15 -2.38
N GLN A 25 15.32 5.41 -2.79
CA GLN A 25 14.19 6.30 -3.08
C GLN A 25 13.57 5.90 -4.43
N ILE A 26 12.65 4.94 -4.38
CA ILE A 26 11.81 4.58 -5.53
C ILE A 26 10.71 5.62 -5.64
N ASP A 27 11.03 6.74 -6.28
CA ASP A 27 9.99 7.52 -6.92
C ASP A 27 9.72 6.85 -8.28
N PRO A 28 8.55 6.24 -8.51
CA PRO A 28 8.33 5.48 -9.73
C PRO A 28 8.47 6.42 -10.93
N MET A 29 9.36 6.12 -11.87
CA MET A 29 9.48 6.86 -13.14
C MET A 29 8.09 7.14 -13.79
N PRO A 30 7.11 6.21 -13.75
CA PRO A 30 5.76 6.48 -14.24
C PRO A 30 5.02 7.61 -13.50
N PHE A 31 5.23 7.81 -12.19
CA PHE A 31 4.50 8.85 -11.46
C PHE A 31 4.88 10.23 -11.97
N ARG A 32 6.17 10.46 -12.22
CA ARG A 32 6.64 11.71 -12.84
C ARG A 32 6.20 11.84 -14.30
N GLU A 33 6.28 10.78 -15.08
CA GLU A 33 5.89 10.78 -16.49
C GLU A 33 4.41 11.12 -16.68
N TYR A 34 3.55 10.57 -15.82
CA TYR A 34 2.10 10.79 -15.87
C TYR A 34 1.61 11.91 -14.94
N GLY A 35 2.50 12.65 -14.26
CA GLY A 35 2.13 13.72 -13.34
C GLY A 35 1.25 13.25 -12.16
N ILE A 36 1.49 12.04 -11.67
CA ILE A 36 0.75 11.46 -10.53
C ILE A 36 1.30 12.07 -9.23
N GLU A 37 0.60 13.07 -8.71
CA GLU A 37 0.95 13.74 -7.44
C GLU A 37 0.42 13.00 -6.20
N ALA A 38 -0.63 12.18 -6.36
CA ALA A 38 -1.23 11.42 -5.27
C ALA A 38 -1.80 10.09 -5.75
N VAL A 39 -1.72 9.08 -4.90
CA VAL A 39 -2.37 7.78 -5.10
C VAL A 39 -3.52 7.61 -4.10
N PRO A 40 -4.64 6.98 -4.49
CA PRO A 40 -5.77 6.76 -3.60
C PRO A 40 -5.40 5.82 -2.45
N VAL A 41 -5.99 6.10 -1.29
CA VAL A 41 -5.76 5.36 -0.04
C VAL A 41 -7.10 5.15 0.67
N LEU A 42 -7.34 3.93 1.17
CA LEU A 42 -8.47 3.67 2.05
C LEU A 42 -8.08 4.00 3.49
N VAL A 43 -8.88 4.85 4.14
CA VAL A 43 -8.73 5.22 5.54
C VAL A 43 -9.99 4.85 6.30
N VAL A 44 -9.86 4.05 7.36
CA VAL A 44 -10.96 3.73 8.28
C VAL A 44 -10.66 4.34 9.63
N ARG A 45 -11.59 5.14 10.14
CA ARG A 45 -11.49 5.80 11.45
C ARG A 45 -12.37 5.12 12.48
N CYS A 46 -11.84 4.96 13.68
CA CYS A 46 -12.56 4.48 14.86
C CYS A 46 -12.05 5.21 16.11
N GLU A 47 -12.58 4.88 17.28
CA GLU A 47 -12.18 5.49 18.56
C GLU A 47 -10.69 5.29 18.88
N LYS A 48 -10.08 4.21 18.38
CA LYS A 48 -8.66 3.90 18.59
C LYS A 48 -7.71 4.66 17.66
N GLY A 49 -8.23 5.34 16.62
CA GLY A 49 -7.41 6.05 15.65
C GLY A 49 -7.79 5.74 14.21
N LEU A 50 -6.77 5.42 13.39
CA LEU A 50 -6.89 5.29 11.94
C LEU A 50 -6.16 4.05 11.43
N ASP A 51 -6.87 3.23 10.65
CA ASP A 51 -6.24 2.23 9.78
C ASP A 51 -6.14 2.76 8.36
N VAL A 52 -4.97 2.57 7.74
CA VAL A 52 -4.66 3.11 6.41
C VAL A 52 -4.17 1.99 5.49
N VAL A 53 -4.93 1.70 4.44
CA VAL A 53 -4.59 0.69 3.42
C VAL A 53 -4.25 1.40 2.11
N ARG A 54 -3.00 1.19 1.66
CA ARG A 54 -2.45 1.72 0.41
C ARG A 54 -2.35 0.61 -0.64
N GLY A 55 -2.46 1.00 -1.90
CA GLY A 55 -2.25 0.11 -3.06
C GLY A 55 -3.49 0.00 -3.95
N ASN A 56 -3.34 -0.76 -5.04
CA ASN A 56 -4.41 -1.00 -6.00
C ASN A 56 -5.30 -2.15 -5.51
N LEU A 57 -6.20 -1.85 -4.58
CA LEU A 57 -7.14 -2.80 -3.99
C LEU A 57 -8.57 -2.30 -4.20
N ARG A 58 -9.51 -3.24 -4.38
CA ARG A 58 -10.93 -2.89 -4.32
C ARG A 58 -11.27 -2.46 -2.89
N LEU A 59 -12.26 -1.57 -2.76
CA LEU A 59 -12.71 -1.08 -1.46
C LEU A 59 -13.06 -2.22 -0.49
N GLU A 60 -13.77 -3.23 -0.99
CA GLU A 60 -14.14 -4.43 -0.22
C GLU A 60 -12.92 -5.22 0.27
N GLU A 61 -11.88 -5.35 -0.56
CA GLU A 61 -10.64 -6.06 -0.18
C GLU A 61 -9.88 -5.28 0.90
N GLY A 62 -9.81 -3.95 0.75
CA GLY A 62 -9.22 -3.07 1.76
C GLY A 62 -9.95 -3.17 3.10
N LEU A 63 -11.29 -3.14 3.08
CA LEU A 63 -12.10 -3.29 4.28
C LEU A 63 -11.98 -4.69 4.90
N LYS A 64 -11.92 -5.76 4.10
CA LYS A 64 -11.69 -7.14 4.59
C LYS A 64 -10.34 -7.27 5.29
N ARG A 65 -9.30 -6.62 4.75
CA ARG A 65 -7.97 -6.60 5.38
C ARG A 65 -8.02 -5.93 6.76
N ILE A 66 -8.65 -4.76 6.86
CA ILE A 66 -8.81 -4.05 8.13
C ILE A 66 -9.68 -4.85 9.10
N ALA A 67 -10.76 -5.46 8.62
CA ALA A 67 -11.64 -6.31 9.43
C ALA A 67 -10.93 -7.54 10.04
N LYS A 68 -9.86 -8.01 9.41
CA LYS A 68 -9.07 -9.18 9.83
C LYS A 68 -7.92 -8.80 10.77
N GLU A 69 -7.21 -7.70 10.48
CA GLU A 69 -5.90 -7.41 11.08
C GLU A 69 -5.76 -5.98 11.64
N GLY A 70 -6.73 -5.09 11.41
CA GLY A 70 -6.64 -3.66 11.78
C GLY A 70 -7.26 -3.31 13.14
N ASP A 71 -6.85 -2.18 13.70
CA ASP A 71 -7.34 -1.68 14.99
C ASP A 71 -8.82 -1.25 14.94
N CYS A 72 -9.27 -0.81 13.77
CA CYS A 72 -10.64 -0.42 13.44
C CYS A 72 -11.45 -1.57 12.81
N ALA A 73 -11.09 -2.83 13.09
CA ALA A 73 -11.77 -4.02 12.54
C ALA A 73 -13.30 -4.02 12.69
N ALA A 74 -13.83 -3.60 13.85
CA ALA A 74 -15.27 -3.54 14.08
C ALA A 74 -15.97 -2.55 13.15
N MET A 75 -15.36 -1.37 12.93
CA MET A 75 -15.87 -0.37 11.99
C MET A 75 -15.80 -0.90 10.55
N ALA A 76 -14.71 -1.55 10.17
CA ALA A 76 -14.55 -2.13 8.84
C ALA A 76 -15.60 -3.22 8.55
N LYS A 77 -15.93 -4.07 9.53
CA LYS A 77 -17.02 -5.07 9.40
C LYS A 77 -18.37 -4.41 9.17
N LYS A 78 -18.70 -3.37 9.94
CA LYS A 78 -19.94 -2.60 9.76
C LYS A 78 -20.03 -1.98 8.35
N LEU A 79 -18.93 -1.41 7.85
CA LEU A 79 -18.87 -0.82 6.51
C LEU A 79 -19.03 -1.88 5.40
N LEU A 80 -18.46 -3.08 5.59
CA LEU A 80 -18.65 -4.21 4.67
C LEU A 80 -20.11 -4.65 4.61
N GLU A 81 -20.77 -4.77 5.76
CA GLU A 81 -22.18 -5.15 5.84
C GLU A 81 -23.08 -4.09 5.17
N GLN A 82 -22.83 -2.81 5.42
CA GLN A 82 -23.57 -1.71 4.79
C GLN A 82 -23.39 -1.68 3.27
N GLY A 83 -22.20 -2.02 2.77
CA GLY A 83 -21.93 -2.11 1.33
C GLY A 83 -22.45 -3.40 0.67
N ALA A 84 -22.67 -4.46 1.45
CA ALA A 84 -23.23 -5.74 1.00
C ALA A 84 -24.77 -5.72 0.91
N VAL A 85 -25.43 -4.75 1.55
CA VAL A 85 -26.85 -4.44 1.31
C VAL A 85 -26.94 -3.67 -0.03
N LYS A 86 -26.95 -4.42 -1.13
CA LYS A 86 -27.25 -3.90 -2.46
C LYS A 86 -28.21 -4.81 -3.20
#